data_AF-A0A966RE80-F1
#
_entry.id   AF-A0A966RE80-F1
#
_cell.length_a   1.000
_cell.length_b   1.000
_cell.length_c   1.000
_cell.angle_alpha   90.00
_cell.angle_beta   90.00
_cell.angle_gamma   90.00
#
_symmetry.space_group_name_H-M   'P 1'
#
loop_
_entity.id
_entity.type
_entity.pdbx_description
1 polymer ?
#
loop_
_entity_poly.entity_id
_entity_poly.type
_entity_poly.pdbx_seq_one_letter_code
_entity_poly.pdbx_strand_id
1 'polypeptide(L)'
;KNVRFQAFQNHPDHPNYRDVPQAERTEVLTAIDTALTAYGEFDLLHRIPVDDTVARNLITARQERERLAALRAEAERLAALAAQAEAARRAEFNAQLREAPVVFQRDPENGINLRAFANDTQSVHRSSVQNATHKAVVALLARPFPDGVETLVEIVETFNDRRVIRWFGPDDGRATKEVAVTEITNDYYNTEAFSVRYGDVVDRVWAFIRGHEHRTQLCIRLAQEIYEGRGMCSNGKMARLVNVLMGFDDTLEAEAPKEVFQFRMAALRKRPMAEREAEARALFREFSIPDAEHDVWLEALMEPDDDAAPAPATATTTA
;
A
#
# COMPACT_ATOMS: atom_id res chain seq x y z
N LYS A 1 -60.09 7.99 -31.00
CA LYS A 1 -61.10 7.04 -31.54
C LYS A 1 -60.99 5.74 -30.75
N ASN A 2 -61.90 5.51 -29.81
CA ASN A 2 -61.94 4.30 -28.97
C ASN A 2 -62.45 3.12 -29.80
N VAL A 3 -61.55 2.25 -30.26
CA VAL A 3 -61.94 0.94 -30.80
C VAL A 3 -62.14 0.01 -29.62
N ARG A 4 -63.40 -0.18 -29.20
CA ARG A 4 -63.77 -1.26 -28.27
C ARG A 4 -63.57 -2.59 -28.99
N PHE A 5 -62.52 -3.33 -28.62
CA PHE A 5 -62.41 -4.75 -28.93
C PHE A 5 -63.44 -5.53 -28.10
N GLN A 6 -64.68 -5.56 -28.57
CA GLN A 6 -65.69 -6.53 -28.14
C GLN A 6 -65.82 -7.56 -29.25
N ALA A 7 -65.09 -8.68 -29.17
CA ALA A 7 -65.43 -9.96 -29.81
C ALA A 7 -64.24 -10.93 -29.71
N PHE A 8 -64.14 -11.69 -28.63
CA PHE A 8 -63.50 -13.03 -28.62
C PHE A 8 -64.04 -13.92 -27.49
N GLN A 9 -65.16 -13.55 -26.87
CA GLN A 9 -65.83 -14.42 -25.92
C GLN A 9 -66.83 -15.27 -26.69
N ASN A 10 -66.51 -16.55 -26.84
CA ASN A 10 -67.39 -17.63 -27.31
C ASN A 10 -67.46 -17.86 -28.83
N HIS A 11 -66.32 -18.08 -29.49
CA HIS A 11 -66.35 -18.89 -30.71
C HIS A 11 -66.39 -20.37 -30.29
N PRO A 12 -67.35 -21.18 -30.77
CA PRO A 12 -67.56 -22.55 -30.28
C PRO A 12 -66.36 -23.48 -30.47
N ASP A 13 -65.50 -23.18 -31.44
CA ASP A 13 -64.30 -23.96 -31.75
C ASP A 13 -63.02 -23.51 -31.03
N HIS A 14 -63.08 -22.45 -30.21
CA HIS A 14 -61.92 -22.00 -29.44
C HIS A 14 -62.02 -22.49 -27.99
N PRO A 15 -61.07 -23.34 -27.51
CA PRO A 15 -61.07 -23.79 -26.13
C PRO A 15 -61.05 -22.58 -25.20
N ASN A 16 -61.88 -22.63 -24.14
CA ASN A 16 -61.92 -21.56 -23.17
C ASN A 16 -60.54 -21.47 -22.50
N TYR A 17 -60.00 -20.27 -22.33
CA TYR A 17 -58.64 -20.09 -21.77
C TYR A 17 -58.49 -20.77 -20.39
N ARG A 18 -59.58 -20.88 -19.63
CA ARG A 18 -59.64 -21.58 -18.34
C ARG A 18 -59.45 -23.10 -18.44
N ASP A 19 -59.74 -23.69 -19.59
CA ASP A 19 -59.65 -25.12 -19.84
C ASP A 19 -58.25 -25.54 -20.33
N VAL A 20 -57.37 -24.58 -20.63
CA VAL A 20 -55.98 -24.84 -21.05
C VAL A 20 -55.16 -25.31 -19.83
N PRO A 21 -54.40 -26.43 -19.95
CA PRO A 21 -53.52 -26.90 -18.88
C PRO A 21 -52.60 -25.80 -18.36
N GLN A 22 -52.38 -25.79 -17.04
CA GLN A 22 -51.56 -24.75 -16.40
C GLN A 22 -50.11 -24.73 -16.92
N ALA A 23 -49.56 -25.89 -17.28
CA ALA A 23 -48.23 -26.01 -17.85
C ALA A 23 -48.11 -25.27 -19.21
N GLU A 24 -49.08 -25.49 -20.10
CA GLU A 24 -49.13 -24.82 -21.41
C GLU A 24 -49.33 -23.31 -21.26
N ARG A 25 -50.20 -22.87 -20.34
CA ARG A 25 -50.35 -21.45 -20.02
C ARG A 25 -49.05 -20.82 -19.51
N THR A 26 -48.32 -21.54 -18.66
CA THR A 26 -47.03 -21.09 -18.14
C THR A 26 -46.00 -20.95 -19.24
N GLU A 27 -45.91 -21.91 -20.14
CA GLU A 27 -44.99 -21.90 -21.29
C GLU A 27 -45.28 -20.72 -22.22
N VAL A 28 -46.55 -20.57 -22.64
CA VAL A 28 -46.95 -19.48 -23.55
C VAL A 28 -46.72 -18.12 -22.92
N LEU A 29 -47.12 -17.91 -21.66
CA LEU A 29 -46.92 -16.63 -21.00
C LEU A 29 -45.45 -16.31 -20.74
N THR A 30 -44.62 -17.31 -20.49
CA THR A 30 -43.15 -17.15 -20.37
C THR A 30 -42.53 -16.78 -21.71
N ALA A 31 -42.96 -17.42 -22.81
CA ALA A 31 -42.50 -17.10 -24.16
C ALA A 31 -42.90 -15.67 -24.56
N ILE A 32 -44.13 -15.25 -24.23
CA ILE A 32 -44.61 -13.87 -24.45
C ILE A 32 -43.81 -12.87 -23.61
N ASP A 33 -43.61 -13.11 -22.31
CA ASP A 33 -42.78 -12.24 -21.44
C ASP A 33 -41.37 -12.08 -22.01
N THR A 34 -40.75 -13.19 -22.43
CA THR A 34 -39.42 -13.19 -23.03
C THR A 34 -39.37 -12.39 -24.33
N ALA A 35 -40.32 -12.60 -25.23
CA ALA A 35 -40.40 -11.89 -26.50
C ALA A 35 -40.65 -10.38 -26.31
N LEU A 36 -41.53 -10.01 -25.37
CA LEU A 36 -41.89 -8.62 -25.09
C LEU A 36 -40.83 -7.87 -24.29
N THR A 37 -39.98 -8.57 -23.54
CA THR A 37 -38.83 -7.95 -22.84
C THR A 37 -37.92 -7.18 -23.82
N ALA A 38 -37.83 -7.63 -25.08
CA ALA A 38 -37.08 -6.93 -26.13
C ALA A 38 -37.76 -5.62 -26.61
N TYR A 39 -39.05 -5.43 -26.32
CA TYR A 39 -39.89 -4.35 -26.82
C TYR A 39 -40.46 -3.48 -25.69
N GLY A 40 -39.66 -3.20 -24.66
CA GLY A 40 -39.89 -2.44 -23.41
C GLY A 40 -41.15 -1.57 -23.21
N GLU A 41 -41.71 -0.99 -24.27
CA GLU A 41 -42.93 -0.19 -24.28
C GLU A 41 -44.24 -1.01 -24.28
N PHE A 42 -44.22 -2.29 -24.67
CA PHE A 42 -45.42 -3.12 -24.79
C PHE A 42 -45.65 -3.98 -23.53
N ASP A 43 -46.46 -3.46 -22.61
CA ASP A 43 -46.91 -4.22 -21.45
C ASP A 43 -48.26 -4.90 -21.71
N LEU A 44 -48.20 -6.09 -22.31
CA LEU A 44 -49.39 -6.91 -22.56
C LEU A 44 -49.82 -7.73 -21.32
N LEU A 45 -48.94 -7.88 -20.31
CA LEU A 45 -49.24 -8.67 -19.11
C LEU A 45 -50.36 -8.02 -18.28
N HIS A 46 -50.43 -6.68 -18.26
CA HIS A 46 -51.50 -5.94 -17.58
C HIS A 46 -52.89 -6.09 -18.24
N ARG A 47 -52.95 -6.66 -19.45
CA ARG A 47 -54.22 -6.93 -20.15
C ARG A 47 -54.75 -8.34 -19.92
N ILE A 48 -53.98 -9.20 -19.25
CA ILE A 48 -54.41 -10.56 -18.91
C ILE A 48 -55.34 -10.48 -17.68
N PRO A 49 -56.46 -11.23 -17.65
CA PRO A 49 -57.36 -11.25 -16.51
C PRO A 49 -56.65 -11.55 -15.18
N VAL A 50 -56.91 -10.70 -14.17
CA VAL A 50 -56.23 -10.68 -12.86
C VAL A 50 -56.49 -11.96 -12.02
N ASP A 51 -57.49 -12.76 -12.39
CA ASP A 51 -57.84 -14.02 -11.74
C ASP A 51 -56.85 -15.16 -12.05
N ASP A 52 -56.01 -15.06 -13.09
CA ASP A 52 -55.01 -16.09 -13.42
C ASP A 52 -53.79 -16.05 -12.47
N THR A 53 -53.58 -17.15 -11.73
CA THR A 53 -52.45 -17.34 -10.81
C THR A 53 -51.10 -17.30 -11.52
N VAL A 54 -51.00 -17.80 -12.76
CA VAL A 54 -49.77 -17.80 -13.56
C VAL A 54 -49.39 -16.38 -13.95
N ALA A 55 -50.37 -15.58 -14.39
CA ALA A 55 -50.16 -14.17 -14.73
C ALA A 55 -49.70 -13.35 -13.52
N ARG A 56 -50.32 -13.56 -12.35
CA ARG A 56 -49.90 -12.91 -11.08
C ARG A 56 -48.47 -13.25 -10.69
N ASN A 57 -48.08 -14.52 -10.82
CA ASN A 57 -46.71 -14.94 -10.50
C ASN A 57 -45.68 -14.32 -11.45
N LEU A 58 -45.98 -14.24 -12.75
CA LEU A 58 -45.09 -13.62 -13.74
C LEU A 58 -44.95 -12.10 -13.53
N ILE A 59 -46.05 -11.39 -13.26
CA ILE A 59 -46.02 -9.96 -12.94
C ILE A 59 -45.16 -9.70 -11.69
N THR A 60 -45.35 -10.50 -10.64
CA THR A 60 -44.56 -10.37 -9.40
C THR A 60 -43.08 -10.66 -9.65
N ALA A 61 -42.75 -11.70 -10.40
CA ALA A 61 -41.37 -12.05 -10.74
C ALA A 61 -40.69 -10.98 -11.62
N ARG A 62 -41.44 -10.34 -12.52
CA ARG A 62 -40.95 -9.21 -13.32
C ARG A 62 -40.66 -7.99 -12.45
N GLN A 63 -41.58 -7.60 -11.57
CA GLN A 63 -41.39 -6.48 -10.65
C GLN A 63 -40.19 -6.70 -9.72
N GLU A 64 -39.99 -7.92 -9.23
CA GLU A 64 -38.82 -8.25 -8.38
C GLU A 64 -37.50 -8.17 -9.18
N ARG A 65 -37.48 -8.65 -10.44
CA ARG A 65 -36.31 -8.50 -11.33
C ARG A 65 -35.99 -7.03 -11.59
N GLU A 66 -37.00 -6.22 -11.90
CA GLU A 66 -36.84 -4.77 -12.13
C GLU A 66 -36.34 -4.06 -10.87
N ARG A 67 -36.88 -4.40 -9.69
CA ARG A 67 -36.43 -3.87 -8.40
C ARG A 67 -34.98 -4.22 -8.10
N LEU A 68 -34.59 -5.48 -8.31
CA LEU A 68 -33.20 -5.94 -8.12
C LEU A 68 -32.24 -5.27 -9.11
N ALA A 69 -32.66 -5.08 -10.37
CA ALA A 69 -31.88 -4.36 -11.36
C ALA A 69 -31.67 -2.89 -10.97
N ALA A 70 -32.73 -2.22 -10.48
CA ALA A 70 -32.65 -0.84 -10.00
C ALA A 70 -31.71 -0.71 -8.79
N LEU A 71 -31.79 -1.63 -7.82
CA LEU A 71 -30.89 -1.65 -6.67
C LEU A 71 -29.41 -1.88 -7.08
N ARG A 72 -29.15 -2.75 -8.06
CA ARG A 72 -27.80 -2.96 -8.59
C ARG A 72 -27.26 -1.70 -9.27
N ALA A 73 -28.06 -1.07 -10.13
CA ALA A 73 -27.67 0.16 -10.81
C ALA A 73 -27.39 1.30 -9.80
N GLU A 74 -28.19 1.42 -8.73
CA GLU A 74 -27.94 2.37 -7.66
C GLU A 74 -26.64 2.09 -6.90
N ALA A 75 -26.39 0.82 -6.55
CA ALA A 75 -25.16 0.40 -5.90
C ALA A 75 -23.91 0.68 -6.76
N GLU A 76 -23.97 0.39 -8.06
CA GLU A 76 -22.90 0.72 -9.01
C GLU A 76 -22.65 2.23 -9.10
N ARG A 77 -23.70 3.05 -9.12
CA ARG A 77 -23.57 4.51 -9.12
C ARG A 77 -22.90 5.02 -7.84
N LEU A 78 -23.29 4.48 -6.68
CA LEU A 78 -22.69 4.84 -5.40
C LEU A 78 -21.22 4.41 -5.32
N ALA A 79 -20.88 3.22 -5.82
CA ALA A 79 -19.50 2.74 -5.89
C ALA A 79 -18.63 3.63 -6.81
N ALA A 80 -19.15 4.04 -7.97
CA ALA A 80 -18.45 4.94 -8.88
C ALA A 80 -18.21 6.32 -8.26
N LEU A 81 -19.20 6.87 -7.53
CA LEU A 81 -19.04 8.14 -6.80
C LEU A 81 -18.01 8.02 -5.67
N ALA A 82 -18.00 6.91 -4.93
CA ALA A 82 -17.01 6.66 -3.89
C ALA A 82 -15.59 6.58 -4.46
N ALA A 83 -15.41 5.86 -5.57
CA ALA A 83 -14.13 5.75 -6.26
C ALA A 83 -13.63 7.10 -6.79
N GLN A 84 -14.52 7.93 -7.35
CA GLN A 84 -14.17 9.29 -7.77
C GLN A 84 -13.76 10.18 -6.59
N ALA A 85 -14.48 10.12 -5.47
CA ALA A 85 -14.14 10.88 -4.27
C ALA A 85 -12.79 10.44 -3.67
N GLU A 86 -12.49 9.15 -3.69
CA GLU A 86 -11.18 8.64 -3.25
C GLU A 86 -10.05 9.08 -4.18
N ALA A 87 -10.25 9.00 -5.50
CA ALA A 87 -9.29 9.48 -6.48
C ALA A 87 -9.01 10.99 -6.33
N ALA A 88 -10.06 11.80 -6.11
CA ALA A 88 -9.92 13.23 -5.88
C ALA A 88 -9.15 13.53 -4.59
N ARG A 89 -9.47 12.86 -3.47
CA ARG A 89 -8.72 13.00 -2.20
C ARG A 89 -7.25 12.62 -2.36
N ARG A 90 -6.96 11.56 -3.12
CA ARG A 90 -5.59 11.12 -3.39
C ARG A 90 -4.84 12.11 -4.28
N ALA A 91 -5.49 12.67 -5.29
CA ALA A 91 -4.91 13.71 -6.14
C ALA A 91 -4.61 14.99 -5.34
N GLU A 92 -5.53 15.41 -4.47
CA GLU A 92 -5.35 16.55 -3.58
C GLU A 92 -4.22 16.32 -2.57
N PHE A 93 -4.18 15.14 -1.94
CA PHE A 93 -3.09 14.77 -1.06
C PHE A 93 -1.73 14.75 -1.78
N ASN A 94 -1.67 14.21 -3.00
CA ASN A 94 -0.45 14.22 -3.83
C ASN A 94 -0.05 15.65 -4.22
N ALA A 95 -1.01 16.54 -4.50
CA ALA A 95 -0.74 17.95 -4.76
C ALA A 95 -0.20 18.66 -3.50
N GLN A 96 -0.81 18.42 -2.34
CA GLN A 96 -0.33 18.93 -1.05
C GLN A 96 1.07 18.42 -0.71
N LEU A 97 1.42 17.17 -1.01
CA LEU A 97 2.78 16.66 -0.85
C LEU A 97 3.80 17.33 -1.78
N ARG A 98 3.38 17.81 -2.95
CA ARG A 98 4.24 18.56 -3.90
C ARG A 98 4.38 20.03 -3.50
N GLU A 99 3.33 20.64 -2.95
CA GLU A 99 3.27 22.07 -2.63
C GLU A 99 3.67 22.40 -1.19
N ALA A 100 3.53 21.48 -0.24
CA ALA A 100 3.95 21.70 1.13
C ALA A 100 5.48 21.77 1.16
N PRO A 101 6.08 22.93 1.53
CA PRO A 101 7.50 22.97 1.81
C PRO A 101 7.73 22.01 2.99
N VAL A 102 8.45 20.92 2.74
CA VAL A 102 8.94 20.03 3.79
C VAL A 102 9.68 20.92 4.78
N VAL A 103 9.09 21.15 5.96
CA VAL A 103 9.74 21.96 6.99
C VAL A 103 10.86 21.10 7.56
N PHE A 104 12.05 21.27 6.99
CA PHE A 104 13.23 20.54 7.39
C PHE A 104 13.63 20.97 8.81
N GLN A 105 13.46 20.08 9.77
CA GLN A 105 14.13 20.22 11.05
C GLN A 105 15.56 19.70 10.88
N ARG A 106 16.49 20.66 10.77
CA ARG A 106 17.92 20.37 10.76
C ARG A 106 18.30 19.81 12.13
N ASP A 107 18.93 18.64 12.14
CA ASP A 107 19.53 18.13 13.36
C ASP A 107 20.68 19.07 13.79
N PRO A 108 20.87 19.32 15.10
CA PRO A 108 22.01 20.12 15.58
C PRO A 108 23.34 19.56 15.06
N GLU A 109 24.34 20.43 14.84
CA GLU A 109 25.64 20.06 14.23
C GLU A 109 26.38 18.94 14.99
N ASN A 110 26.04 18.68 16.26
CA ASN A 110 26.68 17.69 17.12
C ASN A 110 25.76 16.53 17.60
N GLY A 111 24.58 16.32 17.01
CA GLY A 111 23.74 15.15 17.34
C GLY A 111 22.26 15.29 17.00
N ILE A 112 21.49 14.21 17.19
CA ILE A 112 20.03 14.23 17.01
C ILE A 112 19.36 14.75 18.29
N ASN A 113 18.40 15.67 18.14
CA ASN A 113 17.55 16.08 19.25
C ASN A 113 16.57 14.95 19.61
N LEU A 114 16.91 14.11 20.58
CA LEU A 114 16.13 12.92 21.01
C LEU A 114 14.70 13.23 21.47
N ARG A 115 14.43 14.47 21.95
CA ARG A 115 13.08 14.90 22.33
C ARG A 115 12.24 15.25 21.11
N ALA A 116 12.83 15.86 20.09
CA ALA A 116 12.17 15.98 18.79
C ALA A 116 12.01 14.58 18.16
N PHE A 117 13.06 13.75 18.27
CA PHE A 117 13.13 12.29 18.20
C PHE A 117 11.78 11.57 18.27
N ALA A 118 11.39 11.42 19.54
CA ALA A 118 10.24 10.66 19.99
C ALA A 118 8.88 11.32 19.72
N ASN A 119 8.86 12.61 19.39
CA ASN A 119 7.62 13.35 19.12
C ASN A 119 7.35 13.53 17.62
N ASP A 120 8.28 13.13 16.76
CA ASP A 120 8.16 13.19 15.32
C ASP A 120 7.48 11.92 14.79
N THR A 121 6.26 12.10 14.30
CA THR A 121 5.45 11.02 13.74
C THR A 121 5.90 10.61 12.33
N GLN A 122 6.85 11.34 11.73
CA GLN A 122 7.36 11.12 10.37
C GLN A 122 8.89 11.26 10.33
N SER A 123 9.61 10.33 10.98
CA SER A 123 11.09 10.28 11.06
C SER A 123 11.82 10.37 9.70
N VAL A 124 11.14 10.09 8.58
CA VAL A 124 11.63 10.24 7.20
C VAL A 124 11.88 11.71 6.76
N HIS A 125 11.42 12.69 7.53
CA HIS A 125 11.66 14.11 7.27
C HIS A 125 12.90 14.66 8.00
N ARG A 126 13.67 13.80 8.67
CA ARG A 126 14.90 14.18 9.37
C ARG A 126 16.11 14.22 8.45
N SER A 127 17.02 15.16 8.75
CA SER A 127 18.24 15.32 7.96
C SER A 127 19.15 14.10 8.02
N SER A 128 19.25 13.39 9.15
CA SER A 128 20.03 12.14 9.26
C SER A 128 19.53 11.04 8.31
N VAL A 129 18.23 10.76 8.33
CA VAL A 129 17.59 9.74 7.48
C VAL A 129 17.67 10.10 6.00
N GLN A 130 17.46 11.38 5.66
CA GLN A 130 17.59 11.85 4.29
C GLN A 130 19.03 11.82 3.78
N ASN A 131 20.01 12.16 4.61
CA ASN A 131 21.41 12.08 4.25
C ASN A 131 21.85 10.63 4.01
N ALA A 132 21.42 9.70 4.86
CA ALA A 132 21.68 8.27 4.67
C ALA A 132 21.04 7.76 3.38
N THR A 133 19.77 8.10 3.13
CA THR A 133 19.05 7.73 1.90
C THR A 133 19.75 8.31 0.67
N HIS A 134 20.14 9.58 0.70
CA HIS A 134 20.83 10.24 -0.39
C HIS A 134 22.20 9.59 -0.68
N LYS A 135 22.99 9.27 0.36
CA LYS A 135 24.28 8.56 0.23
C LYS A 135 24.09 7.21 -0.46
N ALA A 136 23.06 6.46 -0.07
CA ALA A 136 22.75 5.16 -0.68
C ALA A 136 22.29 5.30 -2.15
N VAL A 137 21.45 6.30 -2.47
CA VAL A 137 21.03 6.60 -3.84
C VAL A 137 22.24 6.94 -4.72
N VAL A 138 23.15 7.79 -4.23
CA VAL A 138 24.39 8.14 -4.96
C VAL A 138 25.25 6.89 -5.20
N ALA A 139 25.41 6.04 -4.19
CA ALA A 139 26.17 4.79 -4.31
C ALA A 139 25.55 3.82 -5.33
N LEU A 140 24.22 3.75 -5.41
CA LEU A 140 23.51 2.96 -6.41
C LEU A 140 23.72 3.47 -7.84
N LEU A 141 23.61 4.78 -8.04
CA LEU A 141 23.74 5.41 -9.36
C LEU A 141 25.16 5.32 -9.93
N ALA A 142 26.17 5.24 -9.07
CA ALA A 142 27.57 5.09 -9.48
C ALA A 142 27.86 3.73 -10.16
N ARG A 143 26.97 2.75 -10.03
CA ARG A 143 27.13 1.42 -10.63
C ARG A 143 26.96 1.51 -12.16
N PRO A 144 27.44 0.53 -12.94
CA PRO A 144 27.08 0.43 -14.36
C PRO A 144 25.62 -0.06 -14.53
N PHE A 145 24.93 0.40 -15.58
CA PHE A 145 23.61 -0.11 -15.98
C PHE A 145 23.76 -0.70 -17.38
N PRO A 146 23.22 -1.90 -17.65
CA PRO A 146 23.31 -2.46 -18.99
C PRO A 146 22.39 -1.69 -19.95
N ASP A 147 22.92 -1.35 -21.12
CA ASP A 147 22.11 -0.75 -22.18
C ASP A 147 21.04 -1.73 -22.70
N GLY A 148 19.89 -1.19 -23.10
CA GLY A 148 18.80 -1.95 -23.71
C GLY A 148 17.93 -2.75 -22.72
N VAL A 149 18.10 -2.57 -21.41
CA VAL A 149 17.23 -3.17 -20.40
C VAL A 149 15.93 -2.37 -20.27
N GLU A 150 14.80 -3.01 -20.57
CA GLU A 150 13.48 -2.45 -20.33
C GLU A 150 13.00 -2.76 -18.90
N THR A 151 13.60 -2.11 -17.92
CA THR A 151 13.37 -2.37 -16.48
C THR A 151 11.90 -2.48 -16.11
N LEU A 152 11.09 -1.50 -16.51
CA LEU A 152 9.68 -1.46 -16.12
C LEU A 152 8.90 -2.65 -16.71
N VAL A 153 9.20 -3.04 -17.94
CA VAL A 153 8.57 -4.20 -18.60
C VAL A 153 8.92 -5.48 -17.84
N GLU A 154 10.21 -5.70 -17.54
CA GLU A 154 10.66 -6.89 -16.83
C GLU A 154 10.12 -6.98 -15.40
N ILE A 155 9.99 -5.85 -14.70
CA ILE A 155 9.34 -5.80 -13.37
C ILE A 155 7.87 -6.20 -13.49
N VAL A 156 7.13 -5.62 -14.45
CA VAL A 156 5.71 -5.92 -14.64
C VAL A 156 5.50 -7.40 -15.02
N GLU A 157 6.34 -7.96 -15.89
CA GLU A 157 6.33 -9.40 -16.19
C GLU A 157 6.59 -10.25 -14.94
N THR A 158 7.57 -9.87 -14.13
CA THR A 158 7.89 -10.56 -12.88
C THR A 158 6.75 -10.49 -11.87
N PHE A 159 6.06 -9.35 -11.77
CA PHE A 159 4.90 -9.17 -10.89
C PHE A 159 3.69 -9.98 -11.35
N ASN A 160 3.63 -10.32 -12.65
CA ASN A 160 2.60 -11.20 -13.22
C ASN A 160 2.95 -12.69 -13.08
N ASP A 161 4.22 -13.07 -12.86
CA ASP A 161 4.61 -14.47 -12.67
C ASP A 161 4.27 -14.96 -11.25
N ARG A 162 3.19 -15.74 -11.16
CA ARG A 162 2.70 -16.37 -9.92
C ARG A 162 3.69 -17.35 -9.29
N ARG A 163 4.72 -17.79 -10.00
CA ARG A 163 5.80 -18.64 -9.46
C ARG A 163 6.85 -17.81 -8.71
N VAL A 164 6.97 -16.53 -9.03
CA VAL A 164 7.89 -15.59 -8.36
C VAL A 164 7.18 -14.87 -7.23
N ILE A 165 6.03 -14.25 -7.51
CA ILE A 165 5.27 -13.47 -6.53
C ILE A 165 3.85 -14.01 -6.42
N ARG A 166 3.50 -14.48 -5.22
CA ARG A 166 2.13 -14.80 -4.86
C ARG A 166 1.53 -13.62 -4.09
N TRP A 167 0.66 -12.87 -4.76
CA TRP A 167 -0.05 -11.76 -4.17
C TRP A 167 -1.17 -12.25 -3.23
N PHE A 168 -1.39 -11.51 -2.14
CA PHE A 168 -2.46 -11.78 -1.18
C PHE A 168 -3.37 -10.55 -1.06
N GLY A 169 -4.63 -10.77 -0.72
CA GLY A 169 -5.64 -9.73 -0.56
C GLY A 169 -6.91 -9.98 -1.38
N PRO A 170 -7.76 -8.95 -1.56
CA PRO A 170 -8.98 -9.04 -2.36
C PRO A 170 -8.71 -9.58 -3.77
N ASP A 171 -9.71 -10.28 -4.33
CA ASP A 171 -9.67 -10.86 -5.67
C ASP A 171 -8.44 -11.77 -5.93
N ASP A 172 -8.10 -12.62 -4.96
CA ASP A 172 -6.93 -13.51 -5.01
C ASP A 172 -5.62 -12.71 -5.24
N GLY A 173 -5.50 -11.57 -4.57
CA GLY A 173 -4.35 -10.66 -4.64
C GLY A 173 -4.26 -9.82 -5.92
N ARG A 174 -5.24 -9.90 -6.83
CA ARG A 174 -5.23 -9.14 -8.10
C ARG A 174 -5.24 -7.63 -7.86
N ALA A 175 -6.08 -7.15 -6.95
CA ALA A 175 -6.17 -5.73 -6.62
C ALA A 175 -4.85 -5.19 -6.04
N THR A 176 -4.23 -5.95 -5.12
CA THR A 176 -2.92 -5.60 -4.53
C THR A 176 -1.84 -5.45 -5.59
N LYS A 177 -1.76 -6.41 -6.52
CA LYS A 177 -0.82 -6.36 -7.65
C LYS A 177 -1.06 -5.13 -8.53
N GLU A 178 -2.31 -4.88 -8.90
CA GLU A 178 -2.69 -3.76 -9.78
C GLU A 178 -2.30 -2.41 -9.17
N VAL A 179 -2.48 -2.24 -7.86
CA VAL A 179 -2.00 -1.07 -7.13
C VAL A 179 -0.48 -0.94 -7.23
N ALA A 180 0.28 -2.01 -6.99
CA ALA A 180 1.73 -1.96 -7.04
C ALA A 180 2.26 -1.65 -8.45
N VAL A 181 1.69 -2.29 -9.48
CA VAL A 181 2.04 -2.03 -10.89
C VAL A 181 1.73 -0.58 -11.30
N THR A 182 0.57 -0.07 -10.86
CA THR A 182 0.17 1.31 -11.15
C THR A 182 1.10 2.31 -10.46
N GLU A 183 1.44 2.07 -9.18
CA GLU A 183 2.35 2.95 -8.43
C GLU A 183 3.73 3.00 -9.09
N ILE A 184 4.37 1.84 -9.32
CA ILE A 184 5.72 1.84 -9.91
C ILE A 184 5.73 2.46 -11.30
N THR A 185 4.73 2.20 -12.14
CA THR A 185 4.63 2.77 -13.48
C THR A 185 4.52 4.29 -13.43
N ASN A 186 3.68 4.82 -12.53
CA ASN A 186 3.51 6.25 -12.38
C ASN A 186 4.76 6.92 -11.80
N ASP A 187 5.33 6.36 -10.74
CA ASP A 187 6.49 6.94 -10.06
C ASP A 187 7.75 6.92 -10.93
N TYR A 188 7.93 5.84 -11.72
CA TYR A 188 9.08 5.67 -12.61
C TYR A 188 9.33 6.91 -13.48
N TYR A 189 8.26 7.54 -13.99
CA TYR A 189 8.35 8.72 -14.84
C TYR A 189 8.11 10.05 -14.11
N ASN A 190 7.35 10.06 -13.01
CA ASN A 190 6.79 11.31 -12.46
C ASN A 190 7.30 11.67 -11.06
N THR A 191 8.15 10.84 -10.46
CA THR A 191 8.67 11.06 -9.10
C THR A 191 10.16 11.38 -9.14
N GLU A 192 10.55 12.43 -8.43
CA GLU A 192 11.93 12.89 -8.30
C GLU A 192 12.22 13.26 -6.84
N ALA A 193 13.43 12.94 -6.37
CA ALA A 193 13.97 13.36 -5.08
C ALA A 193 15.49 13.42 -5.18
N PHE A 194 16.14 14.29 -4.39
CA PHE A 194 17.59 14.50 -4.43
C PHE A 194 18.13 14.86 -5.82
N SER A 195 17.32 15.51 -6.68
CA SER A 195 17.63 15.77 -8.10
C SER A 195 17.88 14.50 -8.92
N VAL A 196 17.30 13.37 -8.50
CA VAL A 196 17.38 12.06 -9.15
C VAL A 196 15.97 11.56 -9.42
N ARG A 197 15.72 11.09 -10.65
CA ARG A 197 14.42 10.51 -11.01
C ARG A 197 14.27 9.13 -10.40
N TYR A 198 13.07 8.82 -9.95
CA TYR A 198 12.75 7.53 -9.34
C TYR A 198 13.08 6.36 -10.27
N GLY A 199 12.78 6.49 -11.57
CA GLY A 199 13.11 5.47 -12.59
C GLY A 199 14.61 5.15 -12.65
N ASP A 200 15.48 6.16 -12.54
CA ASP A 200 16.94 5.94 -12.58
C ASP A 200 17.40 5.09 -11.38
N VAL A 201 16.76 5.22 -10.21
CA VAL A 201 17.04 4.40 -9.02
C VAL A 201 16.44 3.00 -9.17
N VAL A 202 15.21 2.89 -9.67
CA VAL A 202 14.55 1.60 -9.97
C VAL A 202 15.40 0.76 -10.92
N ASP A 203 15.98 1.37 -11.95
CA ASP A 203 16.89 0.71 -12.89
C ASP A 203 18.08 0.06 -12.17
N ARG A 204 18.71 0.76 -11.22
CA ARG A 204 19.85 0.22 -10.45
C ARG A 204 19.45 -0.88 -9.50
N VAL A 205 18.32 -0.70 -8.81
CA VAL A 205 17.76 -1.73 -7.94
C VAL A 205 17.45 -2.98 -8.76
N TRP A 206 16.78 -2.84 -9.91
CA TRP A 206 16.44 -3.97 -10.75
C TRP A 206 17.67 -4.66 -11.34
N ALA A 207 18.66 -3.90 -11.83
CA ALA A 207 19.90 -4.46 -12.33
C ALA A 207 20.63 -5.31 -11.27
N PHE A 208 20.63 -4.87 -10.01
CA PHE A 208 21.15 -5.65 -8.89
C PHE A 208 20.35 -6.95 -8.70
N ILE A 209 19.01 -6.85 -8.62
CA ILE A 209 18.11 -7.99 -8.38
C ILE A 209 18.26 -9.06 -9.47
N ARG A 210 18.40 -8.66 -10.74
CA ARG A 210 18.52 -9.58 -11.88
C ARG A 210 19.69 -10.55 -11.76
N GLY A 211 20.82 -10.08 -11.24
CA GLY A 211 22.06 -10.86 -11.11
C GLY A 211 22.22 -11.57 -9.77
N HIS A 212 21.29 -11.39 -8.83
CA HIS A 212 21.47 -11.82 -7.44
C HIS A 212 21.01 -13.27 -7.20
N GLU A 213 21.71 -14.01 -6.34
CA GLU A 213 21.34 -15.40 -5.98
C GLU A 213 19.96 -15.48 -5.29
N HIS A 214 19.61 -14.45 -4.52
CA HIS A 214 18.32 -14.31 -3.84
C HIS A 214 17.28 -13.53 -4.64
N ARG A 215 17.37 -13.54 -5.99
CA ARG A 215 16.48 -12.78 -6.89
C ARG A 215 15.00 -12.85 -6.52
N THR A 216 14.47 -14.05 -6.26
CA THR A 216 13.04 -14.23 -5.93
C THR A 216 12.63 -13.46 -4.68
N GLN A 217 13.44 -13.52 -3.61
CA GLN A 217 13.15 -12.81 -2.36
C GLN A 217 13.23 -11.30 -2.56
N LEU A 218 14.22 -10.83 -3.32
CA LEU A 218 14.37 -9.42 -3.65
C LEU A 218 13.21 -8.90 -4.52
N CYS A 219 12.71 -9.68 -5.48
CA CYS A 219 11.51 -9.33 -6.24
C CYS A 219 10.27 -9.17 -5.35
N ILE A 220 10.09 -10.09 -4.39
CA ILE A 220 9.00 -10.02 -3.41
C ILE A 220 9.14 -8.76 -2.55
N ARG A 221 10.36 -8.48 -2.07
CA ARG A 221 10.63 -7.29 -1.26
C ARG A 221 10.40 -6.00 -2.04
N LEU A 222 10.84 -5.93 -3.29
CA LEU A 222 10.56 -4.79 -4.19
C LEU A 222 9.06 -4.56 -4.33
N ALA A 223 8.29 -5.62 -4.60
CA ALA A 223 6.83 -5.55 -4.69
C ALA A 223 6.18 -5.03 -3.39
N GLN A 224 6.65 -5.49 -2.23
CA GLN A 224 6.16 -5.05 -0.93
C GLN A 224 6.47 -3.58 -0.68
N GLU A 225 7.71 -3.15 -0.89
CA GLU A 225 8.15 -1.77 -0.68
C GLU A 225 7.40 -0.78 -1.59
N ILE A 226 7.15 -1.15 -2.84
CA ILE A 226 6.32 -0.34 -3.76
C ILE A 226 4.88 -0.25 -3.26
N TYR A 227 4.28 -1.39 -2.90
CA TYR A 227 2.89 -1.42 -2.45
C TYR A 227 2.69 -0.59 -1.18
N GLU A 228 3.58 -0.74 -0.21
CA GLU A 228 3.55 0.00 1.05
C GLU A 228 3.99 1.46 0.92
N GLY A 229 4.75 1.80 -0.13
CA GLY A 229 5.17 3.16 -0.47
C GLY A 229 4.06 4.01 -1.10
N ARG A 230 2.88 3.43 -1.37
CA ARG A 230 1.74 4.17 -1.90
C ARG A 230 1.36 5.33 -0.98
N GLY A 231 1.21 6.53 -1.54
CA GLY A 231 0.91 7.73 -0.77
C GLY A 231 2.04 8.23 0.14
N MET A 232 3.27 7.74 0.00
CA MET A 232 4.43 8.36 0.65
C MET A 232 4.99 9.52 -0.18
N CYS A 233 5.70 10.45 0.48
CA CYS A 233 6.46 11.51 -0.18
C CYS A 233 7.62 10.95 -1.02
N SER A 234 8.14 11.72 -1.97
CA SER A 234 9.20 11.28 -2.88
C SER A 234 10.45 10.76 -2.15
N ASN A 235 10.87 11.43 -1.08
CA ASN A 235 12.01 10.99 -0.25
C ASN A 235 11.73 9.63 0.42
N GLY A 236 10.51 9.44 0.95
CA GLY A 236 10.08 8.17 1.54
C GLY A 236 10.05 7.04 0.51
N LYS A 237 9.58 7.33 -0.71
CA LYS A 237 9.61 6.37 -1.83
C LYS A 237 11.04 5.96 -2.21
N MET A 238 12.00 6.91 -2.25
CA MET A 238 13.42 6.59 -2.47
C MET A 238 14.01 5.73 -1.35
N ALA A 239 13.72 6.07 -0.09
CA ALA A 239 14.19 5.29 1.06
C ALA A 239 13.71 3.83 1.00
N ARG A 240 12.44 3.62 0.61
CA ARG A 240 11.87 2.28 0.41
C ARG A 240 12.56 1.49 -0.71
N LEU A 241 12.97 2.14 -1.81
CA LEU A 241 13.77 1.48 -2.84
C LEU A 241 15.12 1.01 -2.32
N VAL A 242 15.82 1.85 -1.54
CA VAL A 242 17.09 1.49 -0.90
C VAL A 242 16.89 0.31 0.06
N ASN A 243 15.79 0.33 0.83
CA ASN A 243 15.46 -0.74 1.77
C ASN A 243 15.29 -2.11 1.10
N VAL A 244 14.96 -2.18 -0.19
CA VAL A 244 14.91 -3.47 -0.92
C VAL A 244 16.24 -4.21 -0.83
N LEU A 245 17.35 -3.48 -0.89
CA LEU A 245 18.70 -4.03 -0.97
C LEU A 245 19.39 -4.14 0.40
N MET A 246 18.82 -3.53 1.44
CA MET A 246 19.38 -3.61 2.79
C MET A 246 19.45 -5.05 3.30
N GLY A 247 20.65 -5.48 3.70
CA GLY A 247 20.95 -6.85 4.12
C GLY A 247 21.24 -7.82 2.97
N PHE A 248 21.22 -7.35 1.73
CA PHE A 248 21.67 -8.09 0.54
C PHE A 248 22.87 -7.42 -0.14
N ASP A 249 23.13 -6.16 0.19
CA ASP A 249 24.18 -5.36 -0.40
C ASP A 249 25.00 -4.68 0.69
N ASP A 250 26.16 -5.27 0.99
CA ASP A 250 27.08 -4.81 2.02
C ASP A 250 27.61 -3.40 1.75
N THR A 251 27.58 -2.95 0.48
CA THR A 251 28.01 -1.59 0.11
C THR A 251 26.97 -0.52 0.43
N LEU A 252 25.73 -0.94 0.69
CA LEU A 252 24.62 -0.08 1.09
C LEU A 252 24.31 -0.21 2.58
N GLU A 253 25.13 -0.93 3.36
CA GLU A 253 25.01 -0.92 4.81
C GLU A 253 25.03 0.53 5.29
N ALA A 254 23.89 0.95 5.84
CA ALA A 254 23.82 2.17 6.60
C ALA A 254 24.76 1.97 7.79
N GLU A 255 25.76 2.84 7.93
CA GLU A 255 26.45 3.04 9.21
C GLU A 255 25.37 2.99 10.29
N ALA A 256 25.46 2.00 11.18
CA ALA A 256 24.39 1.73 12.13
C ALA A 256 24.04 3.05 12.84
N PRO A 257 22.74 3.39 12.95
CA PRO A 257 22.33 4.76 13.22
C PRO A 257 23.12 5.27 14.43
N LYS A 258 23.80 6.41 14.29
CA LYS A 258 24.59 6.99 15.40
C LYS A 258 23.76 7.07 16.68
N GLU A 259 22.43 7.16 16.58
CA GLU A 259 21.49 7.06 17.70
C GLU A 259 21.57 5.73 18.46
N VAL A 260 21.66 4.58 17.77
CA VAL A 260 21.75 3.25 18.40
C VAL A 260 23.10 3.07 19.07
N PHE A 261 24.17 3.53 18.43
CA PHE A 261 25.50 3.57 19.02
C PHE A 261 25.53 4.43 20.29
N GLN A 262 25.05 5.68 20.20
CA GLN A 262 25.01 6.62 21.33
C GLN A 262 24.11 6.12 22.46
N PHE A 263 22.95 5.52 22.15
CA PHE A 263 22.07 4.93 23.16
C PHE A 263 22.75 3.77 23.89
N ARG A 264 23.41 2.87 23.15
CA ARG A 264 24.13 1.74 23.76
C ARG A 264 25.33 2.21 24.57
N MET A 265 26.08 3.19 24.08
CA MET A 265 27.18 3.83 24.82
C MET A 265 26.68 4.48 26.12
N ALA A 266 25.57 5.22 26.09
CA ALA A 266 24.98 5.83 27.28
C ALA A 266 24.49 4.77 28.29
N ALA A 267 23.98 3.63 27.82
CA ALA A 267 23.56 2.53 28.68
C ALA A 267 24.75 1.90 29.45
N LEU A 268 25.97 1.93 28.90
CA LEU A 268 27.17 1.42 29.58
C LEU A 268 27.50 2.19 30.85
N ARG A 269 27.11 3.46 30.99
CA ARG A 269 27.29 4.20 32.25
C ARG A 269 26.57 3.56 33.44
N LYS A 270 25.54 2.74 33.21
CA LYS A 270 24.83 2.01 34.27
C LYS A 270 25.51 0.70 34.66
N ARG A 271 26.55 0.27 33.94
CA ARG A 271 27.33 -0.94 34.22
C ARG A 271 28.48 -0.67 35.20
N PRO A 272 29.02 -1.70 35.87
CA PRO A 272 30.25 -1.57 36.66
C PRO A 272 31.40 -1.03 35.82
N MET A 273 32.18 -0.09 36.38
CA MET A 273 33.27 0.59 35.66
C MET A 273 34.29 -0.39 35.04
N ALA A 274 34.55 -1.51 35.71
CA ALA A 274 35.46 -2.56 35.23
C ALA A 274 34.99 -3.27 33.95
N GLU A 275 33.69 -3.23 33.64
CA GLU A 275 33.09 -3.88 32.46
C GLU A 275 32.88 -2.89 31.29
N ARG A 276 32.80 -1.58 31.59
CA ARG A 276 32.46 -0.53 30.61
C ARG A 276 33.41 -0.48 29.43
N GLU A 277 34.72 -0.54 29.68
CA GLU A 277 35.72 -0.41 28.61
C GLU A 277 35.66 -1.59 27.63
N ALA A 278 35.57 -2.82 28.14
CA ALA A 278 35.52 -4.02 27.32
C ALA A 278 34.25 -4.05 26.44
N GLU A 279 33.10 -3.66 27.01
CA GLU A 279 31.83 -3.56 26.27
C GLU A 279 31.81 -2.39 25.28
N ALA A 280 32.39 -1.23 25.62
CA ALA A 280 32.52 -0.10 24.71
C ALA A 280 33.40 -0.45 23.51
N ARG A 281 34.52 -1.14 23.72
CA ARG A 281 35.39 -1.63 22.64
C ARG A 281 34.70 -2.68 21.76
N ALA A 282 33.76 -3.45 22.31
CA ALA A 282 32.92 -4.34 21.51
C ALA A 282 31.92 -3.54 20.64
N LEU A 283 31.32 -2.48 21.18
CA LEU A 283 30.47 -1.56 20.42
C LEU A 283 31.25 -0.82 19.32
N PHE A 284 32.48 -0.38 19.57
CA PHE A 284 33.28 0.28 18.53
C PHE A 284 33.53 -0.64 17.34
N ARG A 285 33.78 -1.93 17.57
CA ARG A 285 33.91 -2.92 16.50
C ARG A 285 32.57 -3.20 15.82
N GLU A 286 31.50 -3.32 16.58
CA GLU A 286 30.15 -3.57 16.06
C GLU A 286 29.66 -2.42 15.17
N PHE A 287 29.98 -1.17 15.54
CA PHE A 287 29.57 0.04 14.82
C PHE A 287 30.66 0.61 13.91
N SER A 288 31.76 -0.12 13.72
CA SER A 288 32.90 0.29 12.88
C SER A 288 33.41 1.72 13.16
N ILE A 289 33.50 2.10 14.43
CA ILE A 289 34.01 3.42 14.84
C ILE A 289 35.52 3.47 14.59
N PRO A 290 36.07 4.53 13.94
CA PRO A 290 37.51 4.64 13.70
C PRO A 290 38.33 4.64 15.00
N ASP A 291 39.47 3.94 15.01
CA ASP A 291 40.35 3.83 16.19
C ASP A 291 40.76 5.19 16.78
N ALA A 292 40.92 6.21 15.92
CA ALA A 292 41.25 7.57 16.33
C ALA A 292 40.17 8.25 17.19
N GLU A 293 38.93 7.77 17.15
CA GLU A 293 37.81 8.31 17.93
C GLU A 293 37.61 7.55 19.25
N HIS A 294 38.21 6.37 19.44
CA HIS A 294 37.92 5.50 20.58
C HIS A 294 38.25 6.16 21.92
N ASP A 295 39.40 6.83 22.01
CA ASP A 295 39.89 7.41 23.27
C ASP A 295 38.95 8.53 23.77
N VAL A 296 38.39 9.33 22.86
CA VAL A 296 37.43 10.40 23.19
C VAL A 296 36.16 9.84 23.83
N TRP A 297 35.67 8.71 23.32
CA TRP A 297 34.48 8.05 23.85
C TRP A 297 34.74 7.31 25.15
N LEU A 298 35.93 6.71 25.31
CA LEU A 298 36.31 6.02 26.54
C LEU A 298 36.55 6.99 27.69
N GLU A 299 37.20 8.13 27.43
CA GLU A 299 37.43 9.17 28.43
C GLU A 299 36.10 9.61 29.07
N ALA A 300 35.12 9.97 28.24
CA ALA A 300 33.79 10.38 28.69
C ALA A 300 32.98 9.25 29.39
N LEU A 301 33.31 7.97 29.18
CA LEU A 301 32.62 6.83 29.81
C LEU A 301 33.23 6.45 31.17
N MET A 302 34.51 6.77 31.36
CA MET A 302 35.31 6.44 32.53
C MET A 302 35.38 7.59 33.56
N GLU A 303 34.92 8.79 33.19
CA GLU A 303 34.70 9.86 34.16
C GLU A 303 33.69 9.41 35.25
N PRO A 304 34.02 9.59 36.55
CA PRO A 304 33.09 9.33 37.64
C PRO A 304 31.92 10.32 37.55
N ASP A 305 30.69 9.85 37.81
CA ASP A 305 29.51 10.72 37.80
C ASP A 305 29.62 11.75 38.94
N ASP A 306 29.89 13.01 38.61
CA ASP A 306 29.92 14.14 39.56
C ASP A 306 28.56 14.39 40.25
N ASP A 307 27.47 13.78 39.74
CA ASP A 307 26.10 13.86 40.28
C ASP A 307 25.73 12.70 41.24
N ALA A 308 26.67 11.81 41.58
CA ALA A 308 26.43 10.85 42.65
C ALA A 308 26.41 11.57 44.00
N ALA A 309 25.22 12.01 44.42
CA ALA A 309 24.97 12.62 45.72
C ALA A 309 25.72 11.87 46.84
N PRO A 310 26.38 12.59 47.77
CA PRO A 310 27.18 11.95 48.80
C PRO A 310 26.33 10.98 49.61
N ALA A 311 26.83 9.75 49.77
CA ALA A 311 26.18 8.72 50.56
C ALA A 311 25.78 9.26 51.94
N PRO A 312 24.57 8.96 52.45
CA PRO A 312 24.15 9.45 53.75
C PRO A 312 25.12 8.96 54.82
N ALA A 313 25.69 9.92 55.56
CA ALA A 313 26.62 9.66 56.64
C ALA A 313 26.01 8.65 57.63
N THR A 314 26.67 7.51 57.79
CA THR A 314 26.34 6.52 58.81
C THR A 314 26.50 7.16 60.17
N ALA A 315 25.38 7.43 60.86
CA ALA A 315 25.37 7.87 62.24
C ALA A 315 26.01 6.77 63.11
N THR A 316 27.16 7.09 63.69
CA THR A 316 27.83 6.27 64.70
C THR A 316 27.00 6.34 65.98
N THR A 317 26.29 5.26 66.29
CA THR A 317 25.74 5.02 67.63
C THR A 317 26.90 4.72 68.57
N THR A 318 27.34 5.72 69.34
CA THR A 318 28.10 5.48 70.58
C THR A 318 27.15 5.07 71.69
N ALA A 319 27.59 4.07 72.45
CA ALA A 319 26.95 3.46 73.61
C ALA A 319 26.63 4.43 74.75
#